data_AF-A0A959P0H9-F1
#
_entry.id   AF-A0A959P0H9-F1
#
_cell.length_a   1.000
_cell.length_b   1.000
_cell.length_c   1.000
_cell.angle_alpha   90.00
_cell.angle_beta   90.00
_cell.angle_gamma   90.00
#
_symmetry.space_group_name_H-M   'P 1'
#
loop_
_entity.id
_entity.type
_entity.pdbx_description
1 polymer ?
#
loop_
_entity_poly.entity_id
_entity_poly.type
_entity_poly.pdbx_seq_one_letter_code
_entity_poly.pdbx_strand_id
1 'polypeptide(L)'
;MKTKFTFLLASLLISLFIFQACSTKQRAKGSEDEIFVIADSMEFIQVEKDLQQTFGKIIYTPQPEELFKLQRKNINMLDRLKQRKNILIIAP
;
A
#
# COMPACT_ATOMS: atom_id res chain seq x y z
N MET A 1 -25.94 -45.55 -16.43
CA MET A 1 -26.20 -44.09 -16.48
C MET A 1 -25.91 -43.36 -15.17
N LYS A 2 -26.27 -43.93 -14.00
CA LYS A 2 -26.05 -43.30 -12.69
C LYS A 2 -24.58 -42.95 -12.38
N THR A 3 -23.64 -43.84 -12.72
CA THR A 3 -22.18 -43.64 -12.48
C THR A 3 -21.55 -42.53 -13.34
N LYS A 4 -21.99 -42.36 -14.59
CA LYS A 4 -21.54 -41.25 -15.45
C LYS A 4 -22.09 -39.91 -14.95
N PHE A 5 -23.33 -39.90 -14.46
CA PHE A 5 -23.96 -38.72 -13.87
C PHE A 5 -23.28 -38.28 -12.57
N THR A 6 -22.91 -39.23 -11.70
CA THR A 6 -22.16 -38.91 -10.47
C THR A 6 -20.75 -38.36 -10.79
N PHE A 7 -20.09 -38.86 -11.83
CA PHE A 7 -18.79 -38.33 -12.27
C PHE A 7 -18.90 -36.89 -12.80
N LEU A 8 -19.93 -36.60 -13.60
CA LEU A 8 -20.19 -35.24 -14.10
C LEU A 8 -20.51 -34.28 -12.96
N LEU A 9 -21.32 -34.71 -11.99
CA LEU A 9 -21.67 -33.90 -10.82
C LEU A 9 -20.44 -33.63 -9.94
N ALA A 10 -19.58 -34.62 -9.74
CA ALA A 10 -18.33 -34.46 -9.00
C ALA A 10 -17.37 -33.49 -9.71
N SER A 11 -17.22 -33.60 -11.03
CA SER A 11 -16.40 -32.69 -11.84
C SER A 11 -16.90 -31.24 -11.76
N LEU A 12 -18.22 -31.04 -11.82
CA LEU A 12 -18.85 -29.73 -11.67
C LEU A 12 -18.61 -29.13 -10.28
N LEU A 13 -18.73 -29.92 -9.21
CA LEU A 13 -18.45 -29.49 -7.84
C LEU A 13 -16.99 -29.09 -7.67
N ILE A 14 -16.06 -29.89 -8.22
CA ILE A 14 -14.62 -29.59 -8.17
C ILE A 14 -14.31 -28.28 -8.90
N SER A 15 -14.92 -28.03 -10.08
CA SER A 15 -14.68 -26.78 -10.81
C SER A 15 -15.17 -25.56 -10.02
N LEU A 16 -16.35 -25.65 -9.36
CA LEU A 16 -16.89 -24.61 -8.49
C LEU A 16 -15.97 -24.24 -7.32
N PHE A 17 -15.25 -25.22 -6.73
CA PHE A 17 -14.29 -24.96 -5.67
C PHE A 17 -13.01 -24.26 -6.16
N ILE A 18 -12.57 -24.53 -7.39
CA ILE A 18 -11.33 -23.95 -7.93
C ILE A 18 -11.48 -22.44 -8.23
N PHE A 19 -12.69 -21.95 -8.53
CA PHE A 19 -12.92 -20.52 -8.84
C PHE A 19 -13.04 -19.58 -7.63
N GLN A 20 -13.08 -20.11 -6.39
CA GLN A 20 -13.20 -19.28 -5.18
C GLN A 20 -11.86 -18.64 -4.73
N ALA A 21 -10.74 -18.96 -5.38
CA ALA A 21 -9.41 -18.54 -4.94
C ALA A 21 -9.01 -17.10 -5.34
N CYS A 22 -9.90 -16.34 -5.97
CA CYS A 22 -9.61 -14.96 -6.37
C CYS A 22 -9.72 -14.00 -5.17
N SER A 23 -8.68 -13.99 -4.31
CA SER A 23 -8.55 -13.01 -3.24
C SER A 23 -7.75 -11.80 -3.74
N THR A 24 -8.40 -10.66 -3.89
CA THR A 24 -7.73 -9.38 -4.17
C THR A 24 -7.37 -8.69 -2.86
N LYS A 25 -6.18 -8.08 -2.80
CA LYS A 25 -5.82 -7.24 -1.64
C LYS A 25 -6.76 -6.04 -1.58
N GLN A 26 -7.11 -5.62 -0.37
CA GLN A 26 -7.88 -4.40 -0.16
C GLN A 26 -7.14 -3.20 -0.76
N ARG A 27 -7.89 -2.26 -1.32
CA ARG A 27 -7.34 -1.01 -1.85
C ARG A 27 -6.69 -0.19 -0.73
N ALA A 28 -5.56 0.44 -1.04
CA ALA A 28 -4.90 1.37 -0.12
C ALA A 28 -5.79 2.58 0.20
N LYS A 29 -5.66 3.10 1.43
CA LYS A 29 -6.50 4.14 2.04
C LYS A 29 -5.68 5.39 2.35
N GLY A 30 -6.35 6.52 2.54
CA GLY A 30 -5.73 7.79 2.88
C GLY A 30 -5.54 8.71 1.68
N SER A 31 -4.87 9.83 1.93
CA SER A 31 -4.65 10.86 0.92
C SER A 31 -3.58 10.44 -0.09
N GLU A 32 -3.65 11.01 -1.29
CA GLU A 32 -2.65 10.80 -2.35
C GLU A 32 -1.44 11.72 -2.17
N ASP A 33 -1.60 12.87 -1.49
CA ASP A 33 -0.57 13.89 -1.23
C ASP A 33 0.20 13.64 0.08
N GLU A 34 0.04 12.49 0.74
CA GLU A 34 0.75 12.15 1.97
C GLU A 34 1.78 11.06 1.74
N ILE A 35 3.00 11.27 2.23
CA ILE A 35 4.06 10.24 2.25
C ILE A 35 4.47 9.97 3.69
N PHE A 36 4.27 8.74 4.15
CA PHE A 36 4.74 8.28 5.45
C PHE A 36 6.16 7.73 5.33
N VAL A 37 7.13 8.42 5.94
CA VAL A 37 8.54 8.00 5.95
C VAL A 37 8.79 7.16 7.20
N ILE A 38 9.02 5.86 7.02
CA ILE A 38 9.38 4.94 8.10
C ILE A 38 10.91 4.88 8.17
N ALA A 39 11.48 5.46 9.22
CA ALA A 39 12.93 5.55 9.41
C ALA A 39 13.29 5.73 10.88
N ASP A 40 14.52 5.37 11.27
CA ASP A 40 15.09 5.82 12.53
C ASP A 40 15.30 7.35 12.52
N SER A 41 15.39 7.97 13.71
CA SER A 41 15.57 9.42 13.84
C SER A 41 16.89 9.86 13.25
N MET A 42 17.95 9.11 13.56
CA MET A 42 19.30 9.47 13.16
C MET A 42 19.45 9.34 11.65
N GLU A 43 18.89 8.28 11.08
CA GLU A 43 18.86 8.07 9.63
C GLU A 43 18.01 9.13 8.93
N PHE A 44 16.83 9.44 9.46
CA PHE A 44 15.96 10.45 8.86
C PHE A 44 16.64 11.82 8.78
N ILE A 45 17.36 12.24 9.82
CA ILE A 45 18.07 13.53 9.83
C ILE A 45 19.07 13.63 8.67
N GLN A 46 19.72 12.52 8.30
CA GLN A 46 20.72 12.52 7.22
C GLN A 46 20.09 12.74 5.85
N VAL A 47 18.86 12.28 5.65
CA VAL A 47 18.16 12.29 4.35
C VAL A 47 17.02 13.30 4.28
N GLU A 48 16.64 13.93 5.39
CA GLU A 48 15.49 14.84 5.49
C GLU A 48 15.57 15.96 4.45
N LYS A 49 16.74 16.57 4.30
CA LYS A 49 16.96 17.64 3.32
C LYS A 49 16.71 17.16 1.88
N ASP A 50 17.22 15.98 1.53
CA ASP A 50 17.09 15.42 0.19
C ASP A 50 15.63 15.03 -0.10
N LEU A 51 14.93 14.49 0.91
CA LEU A 51 13.51 14.20 0.83
C LEU A 51 12.67 15.47 0.64
N GLN A 52 12.94 16.52 1.42
CA GLN A 52 12.24 17.80 1.31
C GLN A 52 12.51 18.45 -0.05
N GLN A 53 13.75 18.42 -0.55
CA GLN A 53 14.08 18.94 -1.89
C GLN A 53 13.37 18.16 -3.01
N THR A 54 13.22 16.85 -2.84
CA THR A 54 12.63 15.97 -3.85
C THR A 54 11.11 16.04 -3.87
N PHE A 55 10.48 15.95 -2.69
CA PHE A 55 9.04 15.78 -2.53
C PHE A 55 8.31 17.02 -1.99
N GLY A 56 8.98 17.88 -1.22
CA GLY A 56 8.44 19.11 -0.63
C GLY A 56 8.28 20.26 -1.63
N LYS A 57 7.93 19.95 -2.88
CA LYS A 57 7.73 20.95 -3.93
C LYS A 57 6.39 21.65 -3.71
N ILE A 58 6.37 22.96 -3.85
CA ILE A 58 5.12 23.74 -3.86
C ILE A 58 4.50 23.71 -5.25
N ILE A 59 3.21 23.41 -5.33
CA ILE A 59 2.40 23.62 -6.53
C ILE A 59 1.60 24.91 -6.41
N TYR A 60 1.63 25.69 -7.49
CA TYR A 60 0.92 26.96 -7.56
C TYR A 60 -0.49 26.75 -8.10
N THR A 61 -1.39 26.31 -7.22
CA THR A 61 -2.83 26.44 -7.43
C THR A 61 -3.26 27.85 -6.99
N PRO A 62 -4.54 28.28 -7.12
CA PRO A 62 -5.01 29.57 -6.60
C PRO A 62 -4.61 29.83 -5.14
N GLN A 63 -4.41 28.77 -4.35
CA GLN A 63 -3.75 28.81 -3.06
C GLN A 63 -2.52 27.88 -3.10
N PRO A 64 -1.29 28.39 -2.95
CA PRO A 64 -0.10 27.53 -2.97
C PRO A 64 -0.18 26.39 -1.95
N GLU A 65 0.14 25.18 -2.40
CA GLU A 65 0.04 23.94 -1.61
C GLU A 65 1.29 23.08 -1.78
N GLU A 66 1.62 22.28 -0.77
CA GLU A 66 2.66 21.24 -0.90
C GLU A 66 2.17 20.11 -1.80
N LEU A 67 3.00 19.70 -2.77
CA LEU A 67 2.72 18.55 -3.63
C LEU A 67 2.62 17.25 -2.81
N PHE A 68 3.51 17.10 -1.82
CA PHE A 68 3.48 16.01 -0.86
C PHE A 68 3.82 16.50 0.54
N LYS A 69 3.02 16.08 1.51
CA LYS A 69 3.28 16.23 2.94
C LYS A 69 4.07 15.03 3.44
N LEU A 70 5.31 15.28 3.86
CA LEU A 70 6.19 14.27 4.43
C LEU A 70 5.90 14.09 5.92
N GLN A 71 5.67 12.85 6.36
CA GLN A 71 5.47 12.51 7.77
C GLN A 71 6.38 11.39 8.22
N ARG A 72 7.40 11.71 9.03
CA ARG A 72 8.27 10.68 9.63
C ARG A 72 7.54 9.91 10.73
N LYS A 73 7.68 8.58 10.73
CA LYS A 73 7.13 7.66 11.73
C LYS A 73 8.16 6.58 12.09
N ASN A 74 8.06 6.05 13.30
CA ASN A 74 8.89 4.93 13.75
C ASN A 74 8.42 3.61 13.11
N ILE A 75 9.32 2.62 13.05
CA ILE A 75 9.03 1.27 12.51
C ILE A 75 7.82 0.60 13.18
N ASN A 76 7.59 0.86 14.47
CA ASN A 76 6.46 0.34 15.23
C ASN A 76 5.09 0.77 14.67
N MET A 77 5.04 1.80 13.82
CA MET A 77 3.83 2.29 13.17
C MET A 77 3.57 1.59 11.83
N LEU A 78 4.50 0.80 11.29
CA LEU A 78 4.39 0.20 9.96
C LEU A 78 3.14 -0.66 9.83
N ASP A 79 2.81 -1.48 10.83
CA ASP A 79 1.61 -2.31 10.80
C ASP A 79 0.30 -1.52 10.72
N ARG A 80 0.28 -0.32 11.29
CA ARG A 80 -0.87 0.59 11.23
C ARG A 80 -0.92 1.34 9.90
N LEU A 81 0.23 1.55 9.29
CA LEU A 81 0.38 2.36 8.09
C LEU A 81 0.46 1.53 6.80
N LYS A 82 0.62 0.21 6.85
CA LYS A 82 0.77 -0.68 5.66
C LYS A 82 -0.37 -0.63 4.65
N GLN A 83 -1.52 -0.07 5.02
CA GLN A 83 -2.64 0.16 4.12
C GLN A 83 -2.65 1.57 3.50
N ARG A 84 -1.68 2.44 3.81
CA ARG A 84 -1.57 3.79 3.24
C ARG A 84 -1.02 3.75 1.82
N LYS A 85 -1.34 4.77 1.04
CA LYS A 85 -1.02 4.82 -0.39
C LYS A 85 0.47 4.98 -0.65
N ASN A 86 1.11 5.94 0.03
CA ASN A 86 2.54 6.19 -0.11
C ASN A 86 3.26 5.94 1.22
N ILE A 87 4.15 4.96 1.22
CA ILE A 87 5.03 4.63 2.35
C ILE A 87 6.44 4.56 1.80
N LEU A 88 7.35 5.35 2.36
CA LEU A 88 8.77 5.31 2.06
C LEU A 88 9.47 4.68 3.26
N ILE A 89 10.19 3.58 3.05
CA ILE A 89 10.96 2.92 4.11
C ILE A 89 12.43 3.19 3.85
N ILE A 90 13.12 3.70 4.86
CA ILE A 90 14.55 4.01 4.81
C ILE A 90 15.21 3.14 5.87
N ALA A 91 16.14 2.30 5.42
CA ALA A 91 16.96 1.41 6.23
C ALA A 91 18.26 1.20 5.43
N PRO A 92 19.33 1.96 5.72
CA PRO A 92 20.65 1.78 5.11
C PRO A 92 21.30 0.44 5.50
#